data_AF-A0A7S1IQ79-F1
#
_entry.id   AF-A0A7S1IQ79-F1
#
_cell.length_a   1.000
_cell.length_b   1.000
_cell.length_c   1.000
_cell.angle_alpha   90.00
_cell.angle_beta   90.00
_cell.angle_gamma   90.00
#
_symmetry.space_group_name_H-M   'P 1'
#
loop_
_entity.id
_entity.type
_entity.pdbx_description
1 polymer ?
#
loop_
_entity_poly.entity_id
_entity_poly.type
_entity_poly.pdbx_seq_one_letter_code
_entity_poly.pdbx_strand_id
1 'polypeptide(L)'
;RPEQPPCSLLVTQRDRSRLSTADALICRAWYFPRQYERLPYKPVGQKWVMMIDEAPAMLPRTFAAPIFTRFDIRMSYHRDSEVFMPFGPNLARLMEPPLPTSIKNKEAPVAWIAHNCEAFNRREVYVKALMKHIGVHSYGDCLHNRNFDQGPSNETGARRGGAR
;
A
#
# COMPACT_ATOMS: atom_id res chain seq x y z
N ARG A 1 -8.07 16.70 -22.89
CA ARG A 1 -6.77 16.29 -22.29
C ARG A 1 -6.47 14.89 -22.85
N PRO A 2 -5.45 14.68 -23.70
CA PRO A 2 -5.32 13.42 -24.42
C PRO A 2 -5.00 12.26 -23.45
N GLU A 3 -5.78 11.19 -23.58
CA GLU A 3 -5.82 10.04 -22.69
C GLU A 3 -4.49 9.27 -22.69
N GLN A 4 -3.96 9.00 -21.49
CA GLN A 4 -2.78 8.17 -21.31
C GLN A 4 -3.14 6.68 -21.49
N PRO A 5 -2.40 5.89 -22.30
CA PRO A 5 -2.60 4.47 -22.47
C PRO A 5 -1.95 3.68 -21.33
N PRO A 6 -2.45 2.46 -21.05
CA PRO A 6 -2.20 1.73 -19.81
C PRO A 6 -0.86 0.97 -19.74
N CYS A 7 -0.06 0.96 -20.81
CA CYS A 7 1.21 0.22 -20.88
C CYS A 7 2.31 1.10 -21.49
N SER A 8 3.49 1.14 -20.86
CA SER A 8 4.69 1.77 -21.41
C SER A 8 5.92 0.92 -21.12
N LEU A 9 6.76 0.79 -22.15
CA LEU A 9 8.03 0.07 -22.21
C LEU A 9 8.95 0.31 -21.00
N LEU A 10 9.79 -0.68 -20.69
CA LEU A 10 10.97 -0.52 -19.83
C LEU A 10 11.73 0.77 -20.22
N VAL A 11 11.78 1.71 -19.26
CA VAL A 11 12.21 3.12 -19.33
C VAL A 11 11.09 4.14 -19.59
N THR A 12 10.41 4.48 -18.49
CA THR A 12 9.64 5.71 -18.25
C THR A 12 8.36 5.91 -19.06
N GLN A 13 7.40 6.56 -18.42
CA GLN A 13 6.04 6.89 -18.88
C GLN A 13 5.95 7.70 -20.20
N ARG A 14 7.03 7.85 -20.97
CA ARG A 14 7.18 8.94 -21.95
C ARG A 14 7.43 8.53 -23.40
N ASP A 15 7.94 7.32 -23.70
CA ASP A 15 8.21 6.94 -25.10
C ASP A 15 7.31 5.79 -25.60
N ARG A 16 6.30 6.19 -26.40
CA ARG A 16 5.31 5.28 -27.00
C ARG A 16 5.72 4.82 -28.40
N SER A 17 6.78 5.38 -28.99
CA SER A 17 7.25 5.02 -30.33
C SER A 17 7.75 3.57 -30.41
N ARG A 18 8.13 3.00 -29.25
CA ARG A 18 8.72 1.67 -29.15
C ARG A 18 7.74 0.58 -28.72
N LEU A 19 6.45 0.88 -28.58
CA LEU A 19 5.46 -0.11 -28.13
C LEU A 19 5.35 -1.32 -29.07
N SER A 20 5.46 -1.12 -30.38
CA SER A 20 5.39 -2.20 -31.37
C SER A 20 6.68 -2.99 -31.52
N THR A 21 7.82 -2.41 -31.12
CA THR A 21 9.16 -2.99 -31.27
C THR A 21 9.75 -3.51 -29.97
N ALA A 22 9.08 -3.29 -28.85
CA ALA A 22 9.47 -3.78 -27.55
C ALA A 22 9.35 -5.31 -27.46
N ASP A 23 10.35 -5.94 -26.84
CA ASP A 23 10.26 -7.37 -26.48
C ASP A 23 9.32 -7.60 -25.29
N ALA A 24 9.23 -6.64 -24.37
CA ALA A 24 8.36 -6.71 -23.21
C ALA A 24 7.78 -5.35 -22.78
N LEU A 25 6.54 -5.37 -22.29
CA LEU A 25 5.86 -4.23 -21.68
C LEU A 25 5.55 -4.53 -20.21
N ILE A 26 5.90 -3.60 -19.32
CA ILE A 26 5.50 -3.67 -17.91
C ILE A 26 4.29 -2.75 -17.74
N CYS A 27 3.16 -3.30 -17.33
CA CYS A 27 1.95 -2.52 -17.12
C CYS A 27 1.51 -2.60 -15.66
N ARG A 28 1.27 -1.44 -15.04
CA ARG A 28 0.74 -1.38 -13.67
C ARG A 28 -0.75 -1.69 -13.67
N ALA A 29 -1.15 -2.64 -12.83
CA ALA A 29 -2.51 -3.17 -12.75
C ALA A 29 -3.60 -2.10 -12.51
N TRP A 30 -3.26 -0.98 -11.87
CA TRP A 30 -4.16 0.15 -11.60
C TRP A 30 -4.72 0.87 -12.83
N TYR A 31 -4.07 0.77 -14.00
CA TYR A 31 -4.54 1.48 -15.19
C TYR A 31 -5.65 0.74 -15.96
N PHE A 32 -5.83 -0.54 -15.70
CA PHE A 32 -6.71 -1.43 -16.45
C PHE A 32 -8.21 -1.33 -16.12
N PRO A 33 -8.66 -1.13 -14.86
CA PRO A 33 -10.08 -1.06 -14.54
C PRO A 33 -10.85 0.04 -15.28
N ARG A 34 -10.14 1.08 -15.74
CA ARG A 34 -10.71 2.25 -16.42
C ARG A 34 -10.59 2.19 -17.95
N GLN A 35 -9.86 1.21 -18.50
CA GLN A 35 -9.41 1.25 -19.91
C GLN A 35 -9.44 -0.13 -20.60
N TYR A 36 -10.23 -1.08 -20.11
CA TYR A 36 -10.24 -2.46 -20.63
C TYR A 36 -10.55 -2.54 -22.14
N GLU A 37 -11.39 -1.62 -22.64
CA GLU A 37 -11.78 -1.52 -24.05
C GLU A 37 -10.68 -0.95 -24.96
N ARG A 38 -9.59 -0.44 -24.36
CA ARG A 38 -8.54 0.33 -25.06
C ARG A 38 -7.15 -0.25 -24.86
N LEU A 39 -7.04 -1.53 -24.52
CA LEU A 39 -5.73 -2.16 -24.49
C LEU A 39 -5.18 -2.26 -25.93
N PRO A 40 -3.90 -1.91 -26.14
CA PRO A 40 -3.31 -2.00 -27.45
C PRO A 40 -3.24 -3.46 -27.93
N TYR A 41 -3.14 -3.64 -29.24
CA TYR A 41 -2.77 -4.93 -29.81
C TYR A 41 -1.43 -5.39 -29.23
N LYS A 42 -1.32 -6.67 -28.89
CA LYS A 42 -0.09 -7.31 -28.42
C LYS A 42 0.60 -7.96 -29.62
N PRO A 43 1.74 -7.42 -30.10
CA PRO A 43 2.51 -8.05 -31.17
C PRO A 43 2.87 -9.50 -30.84
N VAL A 44 2.93 -10.34 -31.87
CA VAL A 44 3.36 -11.74 -31.72
C VAL A 44 4.77 -11.75 -31.13
N GLY A 45 4.97 -12.54 -30.07
CA GLY A 45 6.25 -12.67 -29.37
C GLY A 45 6.50 -11.64 -28.26
N GLN A 46 5.78 -10.51 -28.25
CA GLN A 46 5.93 -9.51 -27.18
C GLN A 46 5.34 -10.02 -25.86
N LYS A 47 6.11 -9.88 -24.76
CA LYS A 47 5.68 -10.26 -23.42
C LYS A 47 5.02 -9.10 -22.68
N TRP A 48 3.89 -9.37 -22.06
CA TRP A 48 3.20 -8.42 -21.20
C TRP A 48 3.36 -8.84 -19.74
N VAL A 49 3.96 -7.97 -18.95
CA VAL A 49 4.23 -8.16 -17.52
C VAL A 49 3.23 -7.34 -16.72
N MET A 50 2.41 -8.01 -15.91
CA MET A 50 1.53 -7.35 -14.96
C MET A 50 2.34 -7.00 -13.72
N MET A 51 2.56 -5.71 -13.49
CA MET A 51 3.10 -5.21 -12.23
C MET A 51 1.93 -4.92 -11.28
N ILE A 52 1.91 -5.58 -10.13
CA ILE A 52 0.89 -5.36 -9.12
C ILE A 52 1.44 -5.37 -7.70
N ASP A 53 1.09 -4.29 -7.02
CA ASP A 53 1.49 -3.90 -5.69
C ASP A 53 0.27 -3.90 -4.74
N GLU A 54 -0.91 -4.29 -5.21
CA GLU A 54 -2.13 -4.30 -4.41
C GLU A 54 -2.74 -5.67 -4.28
N ALA A 55 -3.53 -5.83 -3.22
CA ALA A 55 -4.32 -7.03 -3.05
C ALA A 55 -5.32 -7.21 -4.22
N PRO A 56 -5.50 -8.44 -4.74
CA PRO A 56 -6.44 -8.68 -5.85
C PRO A 56 -7.87 -8.18 -5.58
N ALA A 57 -8.30 -8.22 -4.33
CA ALA A 57 -9.59 -7.71 -3.89
C ALA A 57 -9.80 -6.21 -4.15
N MET A 58 -8.72 -5.43 -4.26
CA MET A 58 -8.78 -3.99 -4.59
C MET A 58 -8.98 -3.74 -6.09
N LEU A 59 -8.67 -4.72 -6.93
CA LEU A 59 -8.66 -4.60 -8.40
C LEU A 59 -9.47 -5.71 -9.08
N PRO A 60 -10.72 -5.99 -8.66
CA PRO A 60 -11.48 -7.15 -9.14
C PRO A 60 -11.68 -7.14 -10.66
N ARG A 61 -11.79 -5.95 -11.27
CA ARG A 61 -11.90 -5.81 -12.73
C ARG A 61 -10.61 -6.18 -13.46
N THR A 62 -9.44 -5.85 -12.91
CA THR A 62 -8.14 -6.20 -13.52
C THR A 62 -7.89 -7.70 -13.48
N PHE A 63 -8.30 -8.36 -12.39
CA PHE A 63 -8.18 -9.81 -12.23
C PHE A 63 -9.29 -10.60 -12.92
N ALA A 64 -10.27 -9.93 -13.51
CA ALA A 64 -11.28 -10.60 -14.33
C ALA A 64 -10.66 -11.13 -15.64
N ALA A 65 -11.21 -12.25 -16.11
CA ALA A 65 -10.67 -13.05 -17.19
C ALA A 65 -10.35 -12.30 -18.50
N PRO A 66 -11.06 -11.26 -18.99
CA PRO A 66 -10.64 -10.68 -20.27
C PRO A 66 -9.36 -9.84 -20.16
N ILE A 67 -8.96 -9.41 -18.97
CA ILE A 67 -7.77 -8.58 -18.75
C ILE A 67 -6.61 -9.44 -18.26
N PHE A 68 -6.83 -10.20 -17.19
CA PHE A 68 -5.78 -10.97 -16.52
C PHE A 68 -5.08 -11.94 -17.48
N THR A 69 -5.85 -12.58 -18.37
CA THR A 69 -5.33 -13.59 -19.33
C THR A 69 -4.47 -13.01 -20.46
N ARG A 70 -4.38 -11.67 -20.60
CA ARG A 70 -3.54 -11.04 -21.64
C ARG A 70 -2.06 -10.98 -21.24
N PHE A 71 -1.77 -11.12 -19.96
CA PHE A 71 -0.43 -11.02 -19.40
C PHE A 71 0.24 -12.39 -19.36
N ASP A 72 1.52 -12.41 -19.71
CA ASP A 72 2.32 -13.64 -19.70
C ASP A 72 3.09 -13.82 -18.39
N ILE A 73 3.37 -12.72 -17.69
CA ILE A 73 4.24 -12.69 -16.51
C ILE A 73 3.56 -11.85 -15.43
N ARG A 74 3.54 -12.34 -14.20
CA ARG A 74 3.12 -11.61 -13.01
C ARG A 74 4.35 -11.14 -12.25
N MET A 75 4.33 -9.87 -11.89
CA MET A 75 5.35 -9.23 -11.05
C MET A 75 4.67 -8.65 -9.81
N SER A 76 4.79 -9.34 -8.68
CA SER A 76 4.07 -9.01 -7.45
C SER A 76 4.74 -9.55 -6.18
N TYR A 77 4.24 -9.11 -5.02
CA TYR A 77 4.60 -9.64 -3.69
C TYR A 77 4.13 -11.09 -3.47
N HIS A 78 3.28 -11.61 -4.34
CA HIS A 78 2.81 -13.00 -4.29
C HIS A 78 3.95 -13.96 -4.64
N ARG A 79 4.24 -14.94 -3.77
CA ARG A 79 5.36 -15.89 -3.93
C ARG A 79 5.24 -16.81 -5.14
N ASP A 80 4.04 -16.97 -5.66
CA ASP A 80 3.73 -17.73 -6.86
C ASP A 80 3.87 -16.90 -8.15
N SER A 81 4.23 -15.60 -8.06
CA SER A 81 4.48 -14.75 -9.24
C SER A 81 5.78 -15.15 -9.93
N GLU A 82 5.79 -15.08 -11.27
CA GLU A 82 6.99 -15.39 -12.07
C GLU A 82 8.16 -14.42 -11.74
N VAL A 83 7.84 -13.18 -11.39
CA VAL A 83 8.79 -12.21 -10.82
C VAL A 83 8.33 -11.84 -9.42
N PHE A 84 9.03 -12.35 -8.41
CA PHE A 84 8.77 -12.00 -7.02
C PHE A 84 9.31 -10.60 -6.69
N MET A 85 8.40 -9.71 -6.31
CA MET A 85 8.67 -8.31 -5.96
C MET A 85 8.06 -8.01 -4.59
N PRO A 86 8.74 -8.37 -3.48
CA PRO A 86 8.21 -8.17 -2.14
C PRO A 86 8.13 -6.68 -1.78
N PHE A 87 7.14 -6.35 -0.96
CA PHE A 87 7.12 -5.09 -0.23
C PHE A 87 8.03 -5.18 0.99
N GLY A 88 8.90 -4.19 1.14
CA GLY A 88 9.67 -4.05 2.35
C GLY A 88 10.77 -3.04 2.22
N PRO A 89 11.32 -2.60 3.36
CA PRO A 89 12.54 -1.83 3.35
C PRO A 89 13.66 -2.66 2.71
N ASN A 90 14.72 -1.98 2.27
CA ASN A 90 15.96 -2.65 1.86
C ASN A 90 16.34 -3.71 2.90
N LEU A 91 16.72 -4.90 2.45
CA LEU A 91 17.11 -6.04 3.30
C LEU A 91 18.12 -5.62 4.38
N ALA A 92 18.98 -4.64 4.08
CA ALA A 92 19.91 -4.04 5.03
C ALA A 92 19.23 -3.47 6.29
N ARG A 93 18.07 -2.82 6.18
CA ARG A 93 17.33 -2.29 7.34
C ARG A 93 16.68 -3.37 8.19
N LEU A 94 16.38 -4.53 7.61
CA LEU A 94 15.87 -5.68 8.37
C LEU A 94 16.95 -6.35 9.22
N MET A 95 18.23 -6.09 8.92
CA MET A 95 19.38 -6.58 9.67
C MET A 95 19.83 -5.61 10.77
N GLU A 96 19.24 -4.41 10.85
CA GLU A 96 19.53 -3.46 11.93
C GLU A 96 19.03 -4.01 13.27
N PRO A 97 19.83 -3.89 14.35
CA PRO A 97 19.37 -4.29 15.68
C PRO A 97 18.08 -3.55 16.06
N PRO A 98 17.10 -4.23 16.67
CA PRO A 98 15.89 -3.57 17.12
C PRO A 98 16.22 -2.53 18.19
N LEU A 99 15.43 -1.45 18.24
CA LEU A 99 15.56 -0.44 19.29
C LEU A 99 15.33 -1.07 20.68
N PRO A 100 16.05 -0.62 21.72
CA PRO A 100 15.88 -1.12 23.08
C PRO A 100 14.43 -1.03 23.56
N THR A 101 13.92 -2.04 24.26
CA THR A 101 12.54 -1.98 24.78
C THR A 101 12.35 -0.92 25.86
N SER A 102 13.44 -0.45 26.47
CA SER A 102 13.43 0.63 27.46
C SER A 102 12.93 1.97 26.90
N ILE A 103 12.98 2.19 25.59
CA ILE A 103 12.46 3.41 24.95
C ILE A 103 10.95 3.38 24.72
N LYS A 104 10.28 2.25 25.00
CA LYS A 104 8.83 2.13 24.77
C LYS A 104 8.04 2.89 25.82
N ASN A 105 7.12 3.75 25.37
CA ASN A 105 6.11 4.35 26.24
C ASN A 105 5.15 3.26 26.75
N LYS A 106 4.83 3.27 28.05
CA LYS A 106 3.91 2.31 28.70
C LYS A 106 2.44 2.74 28.65
N GLU A 107 2.15 3.99 28.30
CA GLU A 107 0.79 4.56 28.29
C GLU A 107 -0.12 3.92 27.23
N ALA A 108 0.42 3.58 26.06
CA ALA A 108 -0.30 2.85 25.04
C ALA A 108 0.57 1.73 24.46
N PRO A 109 0.18 0.46 24.62
CA PRO A 109 0.90 -0.67 24.05
C PRO A 109 0.82 -0.75 22.52
N VAL A 110 -0.07 0.03 21.88
CA VAL A 110 -0.31 -0.02 20.44
C VAL A 110 -0.28 1.40 19.84
N ALA A 111 0.45 1.54 18.73
CA ALA A 111 0.39 2.70 17.85
C ALA A 111 -0.36 2.34 16.57
N TRP A 112 -1.31 3.21 16.16
CA TRP A 112 -2.05 3.11 14.92
C TRP A 112 -1.72 4.32 14.03
N ILE A 113 -1.26 4.06 12.80
CA ILE A 113 -0.89 5.11 11.85
C ILE A 113 -1.52 4.76 10.51
N ALA A 114 -2.66 5.38 10.21
CA ALA A 114 -3.40 5.14 8.97
C ALA A 114 -4.07 6.42 8.46
N HIS A 115 -4.10 6.57 7.14
CA HIS A 115 -4.78 7.68 6.44
C HIS A 115 -6.06 7.22 5.71
N ASN A 116 -6.10 5.99 5.20
CA ASN A 116 -7.30 5.43 4.57
C ASN A 116 -8.22 4.82 5.65
N CYS A 117 -9.28 5.57 5.97
CA CYS A 117 -10.20 5.30 7.08
C CYS A 117 -11.42 4.48 6.68
N GLU A 118 -11.59 4.20 5.40
CA GLU A 118 -12.65 3.34 4.87
C GLU A 118 -11.99 2.23 4.05
N ALA A 119 -11.00 1.59 4.66
CA ALA A 119 -10.27 0.55 3.98
C ALA A 119 -11.20 -0.62 3.67
N PHE A 120 -11.02 -1.24 2.51
CA PHE A 120 -11.86 -2.37 2.06
C PHE A 120 -11.94 -3.50 3.11
N ASN A 121 -10.86 -3.72 3.85
CA ASN A 121 -10.80 -4.74 4.92
C ASN A 121 -11.38 -4.28 6.28
N ARG A 122 -11.93 -3.07 6.37
CA ARG A 122 -12.52 -2.48 7.58
C ARG A 122 -11.60 -2.48 8.81
N ARG A 123 -10.29 -2.34 8.59
CA ARG A 123 -9.28 -2.36 9.66
C ARG A 123 -9.56 -1.32 10.74
N GLU A 124 -10.14 -0.17 10.39
CA GLU A 124 -10.55 0.86 11.33
C GLU A 124 -11.64 0.38 12.29
N VAL A 125 -12.57 -0.48 11.86
CA VAL A 125 -13.63 -1.01 12.72
C VAL A 125 -13.03 -1.90 13.79
N TYR A 126 -12.08 -2.75 13.40
CA TYR A 126 -11.34 -3.59 14.32
C TYR A 126 -10.56 -2.75 15.34
N VAL A 127 -9.79 -1.76 14.89
CA VAL A 127 -9.01 -0.88 15.77
C VAL A 127 -9.91 -0.10 16.72
N LYS A 128 -11.07 0.40 16.25
CA LYS A 128 -12.05 1.09 17.08
C LYS A 128 -12.66 0.18 18.16
N ALA A 129 -12.87 -1.10 17.86
CA ALA A 129 -13.31 -2.07 18.86
C ALA A 129 -12.18 -2.35 19.88
N LEU A 130 -10.95 -2.54 19.40
CA LEU A 130 -9.76 -2.78 20.22
C LEU A 130 -9.47 -1.65 21.21
N MET A 131 -9.68 -0.40 20.80
CA MET A 131 -9.55 0.81 21.64
C MET A 131 -10.43 0.79 22.90
N LYS A 132 -11.48 -0.04 22.95
CA LYS A 132 -12.32 -0.21 24.15
C LYS A 132 -11.69 -1.12 25.21
N HIS A 133 -10.68 -1.91 24.81
CA HIS A 133 -10.09 -2.95 25.64
C HIS A 133 -8.63 -2.66 26.02
N ILE A 134 -7.88 -1.97 25.16
CA ILE A 134 -6.49 -1.57 25.41
C ILE A 134 -6.22 -0.14 24.93
N GLY A 135 -5.23 0.52 25.52
CA GLY A 135 -4.77 1.83 25.07
C GLY A 135 -4.19 1.77 23.66
N VAL A 136 -4.74 2.56 22.74
CA VAL A 136 -4.22 2.72 21.38
C VAL A 136 -4.01 4.20 21.11
N HIS A 137 -2.78 4.59 20.78
CA HIS A 137 -2.47 5.92 20.28
C HIS A 137 -2.58 5.92 18.75
N SER A 138 -3.45 6.76 18.22
CA SER A 138 -3.63 6.97 16.78
C SER A 138 -3.12 8.33 16.35
N TYR A 139 -2.16 8.32 15.42
CA TYR A 139 -1.48 9.52 14.92
C TYR A 139 -1.82 9.87 13.47
N GLY A 140 -2.43 8.94 12.73
CA GLY A 140 -2.89 9.22 11.37
C GLY A 140 -4.23 9.94 11.33
N ASP A 141 -4.79 10.13 10.14
CA ASP A 141 -6.09 10.79 9.96
C ASP A 141 -7.25 9.96 10.54
N CYS A 142 -7.07 8.64 10.64
CA CYS A 142 -8.10 7.72 11.08
C CYS A 142 -8.08 7.50 12.59
N LEU A 143 -9.26 7.59 13.23
CA LEU A 143 -9.39 7.41 14.69
C LEU A 143 -8.43 8.31 15.49
N HIS A 144 -8.08 9.47 14.93
CA HIS A 144 -7.05 10.37 15.42
C HIS A 144 -7.32 10.79 16.88
N ASN A 145 -6.38 10.46 17.78
CA ASN A 145 -6.49 10.81 19.20
C ASN A 145 -5.17 11.32 19.82
N ARG A 146 -4.11 11.43 19.00
CA ARG A 146 -2.81 11.98 19.36
C ARG A 146 -2.21 12.75 18.20
N ASN A 147 -1.65 13.92 18.50
CA ASN A 147 -0.78 14.64 17.57
C ASN A 147 0.65 14.11 17.70
N PHE A 148 1.44 14.15 16.61
CA PHE A 148 2.87 13.82 16.67
C PHE A 148 3.65 14.72 17.64
N ASP A 149 3.20 15.96 17.81
CA ASP A 149 3.85 16.97 18.64
C ASP A 149 3.44 16.89 20.12
N GLN A 150 2.40 16.11 20.42
CA GLN A 150 2.03 15.78 21.78
C GLN A 150 2.69 14.46 22.16
N GLY A 151 3.90 14.57 22.69
CA GLY A 151 4.50 13.50 23.49
C GLY A 151 3.56 13.10 24.65
N PRO A 152 3.89 12.00 25.37
CA PRO A 152 3.06 11.48 26.47
C PRO A 152 2.48 12.60 27.32
N SER A 153 1.14 12.71 27.32
CA SER A 153 0.45 13.65 28.19
C SER A 153 0.69 13.19 29.62
N ASN A 154 1.52 13.94 30.36
CA ASN A 154 1.65 13.78 31.81
C ASN A 154 0.30 14.10 32.48
N GLU A 155 -0.66 13.19 32.39
CA GLU A 155 -1.84 13.18 33.25
C GLU A 155 -1.47 12.56 34.61
N THR A 156 -0.47 13.14 35.29
CA THR A 156 -0.51 13.16 36.74
C THR A 156 -1.49 14.25 37.13
N GLY A 157 -2.73 13.85 37.39
CA GLY A 157 -3.72 14.65 38.10
C GLY A 157 -3.19 15.04 39.47
N ALA A 158 -2.41 16.12 39.53
CA ALA A 158 -2.17 16.86 40.74
C ALA A 158 -3.50 17.57 41.08
N ARG A 159 -4.33 16.88 41.87
CA ARG A 159 -5.37 17.52 42.67
C ARG A 159 -4.70 18.65 43.44
N ARG A 160 -4.87 19.90 42.98
CA ARG A 160 -4.59 21.08 43.79
C ARG A 160 -5.57 21.04 44.96
N GLY A 161 -5.12 20.51 46.09
CA GLY A 161 -5.77 20.73 47.37
C GLY A 161 -5.76 22.23 47.64
N GLY A 162 -6.95 22.82 47.72
CA GLY A 162 -7.11 24.12 48.34
C GLY A 162 -6.98 23.97 49.85
N ALA A 163 -6.33 24.94 50.49
CA ALA A 163 -6.66 25.39 51.84
C ALA A 163 -5.89 26.68 52.16
N ARG A 164 -6.69 27.72 52.43
CA ARG A 164 -6.49 28.87 53.33
C ARG A 164 -5.32 29.82 53.07
#